data_AF-A0A351A1Y3-F1
#
_entry.id   AF-A0A351A1Y3-F1
#
_cell.length_a   1.000
_cell.length_b   1.000
_cell.length_c   1.000
_cell.angle_alpha   90.00
_cell.angle_beta   90.00
_cell.angle_gamma   90.00
#
_symmetry.space_group_name_H-M   'P 1'
#
loop_
_entity.id
_entity.type
_entity.pdbx_description
1 polymer ?
#
loop_
_entity_poly.entity_id
_entity_poly.type
_entity_poly.pdbx_seq_one_letter_code
_entity_poly.pdbx_strand_id
1 'polypeptide(L)'
;KQLERRVGQCVLTCPTTAIYAGLELGQDQGEAIALGRNLRFFGDGWQISKMIDGRRYWRVPVMDGEFVAEETTAMVKAVGGGNLLLLARDTDAALAGAEAAVEAMRAVRGAIMPFPGGVVRSGSKVGSKYATLMASTNDAFCPALTPLARRSELDADTRCVMEIVIDGLTEADVSAAMRAGIAAIVARGAAAGVTRISAGNYGGKLGPFHFHLHTLIGEGAA
;
A
#
# COMPACT_ATOMS: atom_id res chain seq x y z
N LYS A 1 15.24 8.86 5.42
CA LYS A 1 15.52 9.59 4.15
C LYS A 1 14.26 9.97 3.35
N GLN A 2 13.39 9.03 2.94
CA GLN A 2 12.20 9.38 2.12
C GLN A 2 11.20 10.27 2.85
N LEU A 3 10.93 10.01 4.14
CA LEU A 3 9.98 10.79 4.95
C LEU A 3 10.36 12.27 4.99
N GLU A 4 11.59 12.58 5.42
CA GLU A 4 12.11 13.95 5.49
C GLU A 4 12.06 14.67 4.13
N ARG A 5 12.45 14.00 3.04
CA ARG A 5 12.38 14.58 1.68
C ARG A 5 10.95 14.91 1.27
N ARG A 6 10.00 13.99 1.48
CA ARG A 6 8.59 14.18 1.11
C ARG A 6 7.95 15.28 1.97
N VAL A 7 8.16 15.26 3.28
CA VAL A 7 7.58 16.25 4.17
C VAL A 7 8.18 17.63 3.91
N GLY A 8 9.50 17.75 3.79
CA GLY A 8 10.16 19.03 3.56
C GLY A 8 9.85 19.67 2.20
N GLN A 9 9.54 18.88 1.17
CA GLN A 9 9.31 19.39 -0.19
C GLN A 9 7.85 19.36 -0.64
N CYS A 10 6.96 18.70 0.10
CA CYS A 10 5.55 18.57 -0.27
C CYS A 10 4.59 18.96 0.83
N VAL A 11 4.98 18.89 2.11
CA VAL A 11 4.11 19.28 3.23
C VAL A 11 4.51 20.65 3.74
N LEU A 12 5.77 20.86 4.13
CA LEU A 12 6.27 22.18 4.59
C LEU A 12 6.00 23.30 3.59
N THR A 13 6.04 23.00 2.29
CA THR A 13 5.76 23.94 1.19
C THR A 13 4.27 24.09 0.85
N CYS A 14 3.41 23.23 1.41
CA CYS A 14 1.97 23.27 1.21
C CYS A 14 1.33 24.27 2.20
N PRO A 15 0.53 25.24 1.73
CA PRO A 15 -0.06 26.27 2.58
C PRO A 15 -0.83 25.71 3.78
N THR A 16 -0.75 26.39 4.92
CA THR A 16 -1.53 26.13 6.15
C THR A 16 -1.27 24.78 6.84
N THR A 17 -0.30 23.99 6.37
CA THR A 17 -0.08 22.65 6.90
C THR A 17 0.72 22.62 8.20
N ALA A 18 0.58 21.51 8.92
CA ALA A 18 1.38 21.15 10.09
C ALA A 18 1.62 19.63 10.08
N ILE A 19 2.64 19.17 10.80
CA ILE A 19 2.93 17.74 10.95
C ILE A 19 2.92 17.30 12.41
N TYR A 20 2.28 16.16 12.64
CA TYR A 20 2.15 15.50 13.93
C TYR A 20 2.52 14.03 13.77
N ALA A 21 3.01 13.41 14.84
CA ALA A 21 3.32 11.99 14.84
C ALA A 21 2.02 11.18 14.66
N GLY A 22 1.93 10.44 13.55
CA GLY A 22 0.82 9.50 13.32
C GLY A 22 0.99 8.16 14.03
N LEU A 23 2.21 7.90 14.54
CA LEU A 23 2.59 6.71 15.29
C LEU A 23 3.33 7.13 16.56
N GLU A 24 2.93 6.54 17.68
CA GLU A 24 3.60 6.72 18.96
C GLU A 24 4.83 5.83 19.08
N LEU A 25 5.83 6.30 19.81
CA LEU A 25 6.96 5.49 20.24
C LEU A 25 6.48 4.50 21.31
N GLY A 26 6.18 3.27 20.90
CA GLY A 26 6.04 2.13 21.83
C GLY A 26 7.40 1.72 22.39
N GLN A 27 7.42 1.18 23.61
CA GLN A 27 8.68 0.85 24.32
C GLN A 27 9.57 -0.18 23.59
N ASP A 28 9.00 -1.04 22.73
CA ASP A 28 9.73 -2.20 22.18
C ASP A 28 9.68 -2.35 20.64
N GLN A 29 9.01 -1.47 19.89
CA GLN A 29 8.70 -1.75 18.45
C GLN A 29 8.94 -0.59 17.46
N GLY A 30 9.44 0.56 17.91
CA GLY A 30 9.63 1.74 17.05
C GLY A 30 11.01 2.39 17.13
N GLU A 31 11.53 2.82 15.99
CA GLU A 31 12.67 3.74 15.91
C GLU A 31 12.15 5.19 15.86
N ALA A 32 12.73 6.05 16.69
CA ALA A 32 12.41 7.47 16.68
C ALA A 32 13.05 8.15 15.47
N ILE A 33 12.24 8.77 14.62
CA ILE A 33 12.69 9.66 13.54
C ILE A 33 12.61 11.10 14.04
N ALA A 34 13.75 11.79 14.02
CA ALA A 34 13.89 13.20 14.38
C ALA A 34 13.37 14.15 13.26
N LEU A 35 12.11 14.00 12.85
CA LEU A 35 11.56 14.65 11.66
C LEU A 35 11.45 16.18 11.81
N GLY A 36 10.59 16.67 12.70
CA GLY A 36 10.48 18.11 12.96
C GLY A 36 11.78 18.68 13.50
N ARG A 37 12.53 17.87 14.27
CA ARG A 37 13.87 18.20 14.74
C ARG A 37 14.84 18.57 13.62
N ASN A 38 14.79 17.90 12.47
CA ASN A 38 15.66 18.20 11.34
C ASN A 38 15.08 19.34 10.48
N LEU A 39 13.77 19.30 10.20
CA LEU A 39 13.12 20.31 9.35
C LEU A 39 13.18 21.73 9.94
N ARG A 40 13.27 21.86 11.26
CA ARG A 40 13.31 23.18 11.92
C ARG A 40 14.43 24.09 11.42
N PHE A 41 15.53 23.53 10.92
CA PHE A 41 16.68 24.32 10.47
C PHE A 41 16.34 25.19 9.25
N PHE A 42 15.23 24.92 8.55
CA PHE A 42 14.70 25.81 7.52
C PHE A 42 14.34 27.21 8.07
N GLY A 43 14.01 27.31 9.36
CA GLY A 43 13.72 28.59 10.01
C GLY A 43 14.95 29.46 10.27
N ASP A 44 16.16 29.03 9.86
CA ASP A 44 17.40 29.82 9.89
C ASP A 44 17.69 30.52 11.23
N GLY A 45 17.46 29.80 12.34
CA GLY A 45 17.70 30.31 13.70
C GLY A 45 16.49 31.01 14.34
N TRP A 46 15.44 31.29 13.58
CA TRP A 46 14.21 31.94 14.06
C TRP A 46 13.16 30.96 14.58
N GLN A 47 13.33 29.67 14.34
CA GLN A 47 12.43 28.63 14.85
C GLN A 47 12.41 28.63 16.40
N ILE A 48 11.23 28.44 16.98
CA ILE A 48 11.05 28.32 18.44
C ILE A 48 10.50 26.95 18.81
N SER A 49 10.87 26.46 19.99
CA SER A 49 10.31 25.22 20.56
C SER A 49 9.17 25.51 21.53
N LYS A 50 8.19 24.61 21.57
CA LYS A 50 7.11 24.59 22.56
C LYS A 50 6.93 23.17 23.11
N MET A 51 6.68 23.08 24.40
CA MET A 51 6.24 21.85 25.06
C MET A 51 4.74 21.96 25.32
N ILE A 52 3.97 21.03 24.81
CA ILE A 52 2.51 20.94 25.02
C ILE A 52 2.22 19.49 25.38
N ASP A 53 1.61 19.25 26.54
CA ASP A 53 1.26 17.91 27.04
C ASP A 53 2.41 16.89 26.97
N GLY A 54 3.63 17.35 27.33
CA GLY A 54 4.83 16.51 27.32
C GLY A 54 5.44 16.25 25.94
N ARG A 55 4.84 16.77 24.86
CA ARG A 55 5.35 16.66 23.48
C ARG A 55 6.03 17.94 23.06
N ARG A 56 7.15 17.81 22.33
CA ARG A 56 7.86 18.96 21.76
C ARG A 56 7.39 19.25 20.34
N TYR A 57 7.11 20.51 20.09
CA TYR A 57 6.80 21.06 18.78
C TYR A 57 7.80 22.16 18.41
N TRP A 58 8.10 22.26 17.12
CA TRP A 58 8.83 23.35 16.51
C TRP A 58 7.86 24.23 15.73
N ARG A 59 7.96 25.54 15.93
CA ARG A 59 7.28 26.55 15.12
C ARG A 59 8.33 27.18 14.21
N VAL A 60 8.27 26.84 12.93
CA VAL A 60 9.24 27.30 11.92
C VAL A 60 8.62 28.46 11.16
N PRO A 61 9.19 29.68 11.20
CA PRO A 61 8.63 30.80 10.47
C PRO A 61 8.74 30.57 8.96
N VAL A 62 7.65 30.82 8.26
CA VAL A 62 7.49 30.68 6.81
C VAL A 62 6.62 31.83 6.28
N MET A 63 6.48 31.96 4.96
CA MET A 63 5.82 33.14 4.37
C MET A 63 4.34 33.29 4.77
N ASP A 64 3.60 32.20 4.96
CA ASP A 64 2.18 32.26 5.35
C ASP A 64 1.97 32.29 6.88
N GLY A 65 3.05 32.28 7.67
CA GLY A 65 3.02 32.29 9.12
C GLY A 65 4.02 31.31 9.72
N GLU A 66 3.53 30.17 10.20
CA GLU A 66 4.36 29.17 10.88
C GLU A 66 4.02 27.75 10.44
N PHE A 67 5.07 26.98 10.10
CA PHE A 67 4.97 25.54 9.95
C PHE A 67 5.21 24.87 11.30
N VAL A 68 4.16 24.24 11.84
CA VAL A 68 4.22 23.52 13.12
C VAL A 68 4.63 22.07 12.87
N ALA A 69 5.68 21.63 13.55
CA ALA A 69 6.22 20.27 13.41
C ALA A 69 6.53 19.62 14.76
N GLU A 70 5.89 18.48 15.05
CA GLU A 70 6.27 17.63 16.19
C GLU A 70 7.73 17.15 16.06
N GLU A 71 8.49 17.17 17.16
CA GLU A 71 9.94 16.95 17.14
C GLU A 71 10.30 15.60 16.53
N THR A 72 9.57 14.55 16.93
CA THR A 72 9.82 13.17 16.54
C THR A 72 8.54 12.49 16.04
N THR A 73 8.71 11.46 15.22
CA THR A 73 7.67 10.49 14.85
C THR A 73 8.26 9.09 14.94
N ALA A 74 7.43 8.07 15.12
CA ALA A 74 7.91 6.68 15.13
C ALA A 74 7.96 6.07 13.72
N MET A 75 8.90 5.15 13.53
CA MET A 75 8.93 4.17 12.45
C MET A 75 8.90 2.77 13.05
N VAL A 76 7.96 1.95 12.60
CA VAL A 76 7.80 0.57 13.08
C VAL A 76 8.12 -0.42 11.96
N LYS A 77 8.43 -1.66 12.31
CA LYS A 77 8.39 -2.76 11.34
C LYS A 77 6.94 -2.96 10.93
N ALA A 78 6.72 -3.07 9.63
CA ALA A 78 5.39 -3.18 9.02
C ALA A 78 5.38 -4.32 8.00
N VAL A 79 4.20 -4.66 7.49
CA VAL A 79 4.00 -5.71 6.50
C VAL A 79 3.72 -5.09 5.14
N GLY A 80 4.49 -5.47 4.12
CA GLY A 80 4.28 -5.00 2.75
C GLY A 80 4.04 -6.14 1.78
N GLY A 81 3.27 -5.88 0.73
CA GLY A 81 3.10 -6.82 -0.38
C GLY A 81 1.99 -7.88 -0.21
N GLY A 82 1.06 -7.69 0.73
CA GLY A 82 -0.21 -8.41 0.67
C GLY A 82 -0.89 -8.07 -0.66
N ASN A 83 -1.56 -9.02 -1.32
CA ASN A 83 -2.10 -8.74 -2.65
C ASN A 83 -3.31 -9.60 -3.02
N LEU A 84 -4.11 -9.08 -3.96
CA LEU A 84 -5.19 -9.80 -4.63
C LEU A 84 -5.02 -9.65 -6.14
N LEU A 85 -5.19 -10.74 -6.88
CA LEU A 85 -5.33 -10.75 -8.33
C LEU A 85 -6.81 -10.92 -8.68
N LEU A 86 -7.36 -9.98 -9.45
CA LEU A 86 -8.72 -9.99 -9.96
C LEU A 86 -8.67 -10.42 -11.42
N LEU A 87 -9.18 -11.61 -11.70
CA LEU A 87 -9.27 -12.16 -13.05
C LEU A 87 -10.68 -11.92 -13.57
N ALA A 88 -10.78 -11.26 -14.72
CA ALA A 88 -12.04 -10.77 -15.25
C ALA A 88 -12.17 -11.00 -16.76
N ARG A 89 -13.43 -10.96 -17.21
CA ARG A 89 -13.81 -11.17 -18.61
C ARG A 89 -13.38 -10.05 -19.55
N ASP A 90 -13.13 -8.87 -19.01
CA ASP A 90 -12.71 -7.68 -19.74
C ASP A 90 -12.09 -6.64 -18.78
N THR A 91 -11.54 -5.58 -19.36
CA THR A 91 -10.84 -4.52 -18.62
C THR A 91 -11.79 -3.72 -17.73
N ASP A 92 -13.01 -3.45 -18.19
CA ASP A 92 -13.98 -2.62 -17.46
C ASP A 92 -14.45 -3.34 -16.20
N ALA A 93 -14.73 -4.64 -16.31
CA ALA A 93 -15.08 -5.50 -15.18
C ALA A 93 -13.94 -5.60 -14.15
N ALA A 94 -12.70 -5.75 -14.62
CA ALA A 94 -11.52 -5.79 -13.76
C ALA A 94 -11.34 -4.47 -13.00
N LEU A 95 -11.38 -3.34 -13.72
CA LEU A 95 -11.19 -2.01 -13.16
C LEU A 95 -12.28 -1.68 -12.14
N ALA A 96 -13.55 -1.85 -12.51
CA ALA A 96 -14.66 -1.56 -11.61
C ALA A 96 -14.64 -2.47 -10.36
N GLY A 97 -14.12 -3.71 -10.48
CA GLY A 97 -13.92 -4.59 -9.34
C GLY A 97 -12.77 -4.14 -8.45
N ALA A 98 -11.68 -3.71 -9.06
CA ALA A 98 -10.52 -3.21 -8.34
C ALA A 98 -10.81 -1.89 -7.62
N GLU A 99 -11.53 -0.97 -8.25
CA GLU A 99 -11.93 0.31 -7.64
C GLU A 99 -12.85 0.11 -6.44
N ALA A 100 -13.87 -0.75 -6.56
CA ALA A 100 -14.75 -1.10 -5.44
C ALA A 100 -13.99 -1.76 -4.28
N ALA A 101 -13.04 -2.64 -4.60
CA ALA A 101 -12.19 -3.27 -3.59
C ALA A 101 -11.28 -2.25 -2.91
N VAL A 102 -10.63 -1.36 -3.66
CA VAL A 102 -9.76 -0.30 -3.12
C VAL A 102 -10.55 0.66 -2.23
N GLU A 103 -11.77 1.03 -2.61
CA GLU A 103 -12.64 1.88 -1.80
C GLU A 103 -12.94 1.23 -0.44
N ALA A 104 -13.33 -0.05 -0.43
CA ALA A 104 -13.57 -0.79 0.80
C ALA A 104 -12.30 -0.92 1.66
N MET A 105 -11.15 -1.19 1.02
CA MET A 105 -9.86 -1.30 1.70
C MET A 105 -9.40 0.03 2.33
N ARG A 106 -9.71 1.19 1.72
CA ARG A 106 -9.34 2.51 2.26
C ARG A 106 -10.01 2.82 3.59
N ALA A 107 -11.13 2.17 3.90
CA ALA A 107 -11.77 2.29 5.21
C ALA A 107 -11.04 1.53 6.32
N VAL A 108 -10.09 0.64 5.98
CA VAL A 108 -9.31 -0.12 6.95
C VAL A 108 -8.14 0.73 7.46
N ARG A 109 -8.22 1.12 8.73
CA ARG A 109 -7.13 1.85 9.40
C ARG A 109 -5.85 1.01 9.40
N GLY A 110 -4.72 1.67 9.15
CA GLY A 110 -3.41 1.04 9.22
C GLY A 110 -2.98 0.32 7.95
N ALA A 111 -3.78 0.33 6.88
CA ALA A 111 -3.44 -0.22 5.57
C ALA A 111 -3.46 0.86 4.47
N ILE A 112 -2.64 0.67 3.43
CA ILE A 112 -2.59 1.50 2.24
C ILE A 112 -2.46 0.63 0.98
N MET A 113 -2.91 1.16 -0.16
CA MET A 113 -2.73 0.56 -1.48
C MET A 113 -1.81 1.48 -2.30
N PRO A 114 -0.49 1.22 -2.33
CA PRO A 114 0.51 2.24 -2.69
C PRO A 114 0.61 2.55 -4.18
N PHE A 115 -0.04 1.77 -5.03
CA PHE A 115 -0.02 1.95 -6.48
C PHE A 115 -0.99 3.04 -6.95
N PRO A 116 -0.86 3.55 -8.20
CA PRO A 116 -1.76 4.57 -8.72
C PRO A 116 -3.23 4.15 -8.63
N GLY A 117 -4.05 4.95 -7.94
CA GLY A 117 -5.45 4.62 -7.69
C GLY A 117 -5.67 3.38 -6.80
N GLY A 118 -4.60 2.77 -6.27
CA GLY A 118 -4.62 1.51 -5.53
C GLY A 118 -4.54 0.26 -6.41
N VAL A 119 -4.34 0.40 -7.72
CA VAL A 119 -4.44 -0.72 -8.69
C VAL A 119 -3.16 -0.89 -9.50
N VAL A 120 -2.81 -2.14 -9.75
CA VAL A 120 -1.65 -2.58 -10.52
C VAL A 120 -2.11 -3.26 -11.80
N ARG A 121 -1.73 -2.71 -12.95
CA ARG A 121 -1.99 -3.32 -14.26
C ARG A 121 -0.84 -4.21 -14.77
N SER A 122 0.35 -4.07 -14.21
CA SER A 122 1.56 -4.62 -14.81
C SER A 122 1.79 -6.08 -14.44
N GLY A 123 1.60 -6.44 -13.15
CA GLY A 123 1.94 -7.75 -12.60
C GLY A 123 3.42 -8.12 -12.78
N SER A 124 4.13 -8.46 -11.70
CA SER A 124 5.55 -8.82 -11.82
C SER A 124 5.86 -10.21 -11.28
N LYS A 125 6.90 -10.82 -11.85
CA LYS A 125 7.55 -12.01 -11.29
C LYS A 125 9.01 -11.69 -10.98
N VAL A 126 9.57 -12.47 -10.06
CA VAL A 126 11.00 -12.41 -9.74
C VAL A 126 11.84 -12.92 -10.91
N GLY A 127 12.91 -12.20 -11.21
CA GLY A 127 13.84 -12.52 -12.29
C GLY A 127 13.36 -12.04 -13.66
N SER A 128 14.27 -12.17 -14.64
CA SER A 128 14.04 -11.76 -16.02
C SER A 128 14.91 -12.59 -16.96
N LYS A 129 14.51 -12.69 -18.23
CA LYS A 129 15.39 -13.21 -19.29
C LYS A 129 16.59 -12.27 -19.53
N TYR A 130 16.43 -10.99 -19.22
CA TYR A 130 17.50 -10.00 -19.28
C TYR A 130 18.22 -9.97 -17.93
N ALA A 131 19.49 -10.37 -17.91
CA ALA A 131 20.26 -10.61 -16.67
C ALA A 131 20.36 -9.39 -15.73
N THR A 132 20.22 -8.17 -16.24
CA THR A 132 20.30 -6.93 -15.46
C THR A 132 19.00 -6.58 -14.74
N LEU A 133 17.90 -7.27 -15.03
CA LEU A 133 16.58 -6.95 -14.47
C LEU A 133 16.19 -7.92 -13.35
N MET A 134 15.90 -7.36 -12.17
CA MET A 134 15.49 -8.13 -10.99
C MET A 134 14.04 -8.63 -11.07
N ALA A 135 13.20 -7.99 -11.89
CA ALA A 135 11.81 -8.37 -12.09
C ALA A 135 11.43 -8.21 -13.57
N SER A 136 10.40 -8.95 -13.98
CA SER A 136 9.82 -8.89 -15.32
C SER A 136 8.31 -9.11 -15.27
N THR A 137 7.64 -8.97 -16.41
CA THR A 137 6.19 -9.24 -16.52
C THR A 137 5.86 -10.65 -16.03
N ASN A 138 4.73 -10.77 -15.33
CA ASN A 138 4.20 -12.07 -14.95
C ASN A 138 3.45 -12.70 -16.13
N ASP A 139 4.20 -13.37 -17.01
CA ASP A 139 3.68 -13.99 -18.23
C ASP A 139 2.59 -15.03 -17.97
N ALA A 140 2.59 -15.68 -16.80
CA ALA A 140 1.56 -16.65 -16.45
C ALA A 140 0.17 -16.01 -16.27
N PHE A 141 0.12 -14.74 -15.90
CA PHE A 141 -1.12 -13.97 -15.70
C PHE A 141 -1.35 -12.92 -16.80
N CYS A 142 -0.68 -13.04 -17.95
CA CYS A 142 -0.78 -12.07 -19.05
C CYS A 142 -1.72 -12.58 -20.16
N PRO A 143 -2.93 -12.02 -20.35
CA PRO A 143 -3.89 -12.49 -21.35
C PRO A 143 -3.35 -12.48 -22.78
N ALA A 144 -2.50 -11.50 -23.12
CA ALA A 144 -1.88 -11.40 -24.44
C ALA A 144 -0.83 -12.50 -24.70
N LEU A 145 -0.35 -13.17 -23.65
CA LEU A 145 0.66 -14.23 -23.74
C LEU A 145 0.09 -15.62 -23.52
N THR A 146 -1.22 -15.79 -23.28
CA THR A 146 -1.86 -17.11 -23.10
C THR A 146 -1.44 -18.16 -24.15
N PRO A 147 -1.37 -17.86 -25.47
CA PRO A 147 -0.94 -18.86 -26.46
C PRO A 147 0.59 -19.05 -26.56
N LEU A 148 1.39 -18.20 -25.90
CA LEU A 148 2.86 -18.15 -26.06
C LEU A 148 3.61 -18.51 -24.77
N ALA A 149 3.01 -18.27 -23.61
CA ALA A 149 3.63 -18.52 -22.31
C ALA A 149 3.83 -20.02 -22.12
N ARG A 150 4.94 -20.40 -21.47
CA ARG A 150 5.23 -21.82 -21.17
C ARG A 150 4.15 -22.45 -20.28
N ARG A 151 3.55 -21.63 -19.42
CA ARG A 151 2.43 -21.98 -18.54
C ARG A 151 1.60 -20.71 -18.35
N SER A 152 0.30 -20.81 -18.58
CA SER A 152 -0.67 -19.78 -18.23
C SER A 152 -1.46 -20.24 -17.01
N GLU A 153 -1.78 -19.30 -16.12
CA GLU A 153 -2.73 -19.49 -15.02
C GLU A 153 -4.13 -19.01 -15.41
N LEU A 154 -4.34 -18.55 -16.66
CA LEU A 154 -5.61 -17.97 -17.11
C LEU A 154 -6.49 -19.04 -17.79
N ASP A 155 -7.80 -18.98 -17.52
CA ASP A 155 -8.78 -19.71 -18.31
C ASP A 155 -9.10 -18.98 -19.63
N ALA A 156 -9.88 -19.63 -20.50
CA ALA A 156 -10.23 -19.10 -21.81
C ALA A 156 -11.08 -17.81 -21.75
N ASP A 157 -11.79 -17.60 -20.65
CA ASP A 157 -12.71 -16.47 -20.48
C ASP A 157 -12.07 -15.27 -19.77
N THR A 158 -10.89 -15.45 -19.18
CA THR A 158 -10.13 -14.36 -18.55
C THR A 158 -9.40 -13.52 -19.60
N ARG A 159 -9.84 -12.27 -19.79
CA ARG A 159 -9.23 -11.33 -20.75
C ARG A 159 -8.51 -10.17 -20.09
N CYS A 160 -8.69 -9.98 -18.79
CA CYS A 160 -7.98 -8.96 -18.02
C CYS A 160 -7.62 -9.50 -16.63
N VAL A 161 -6.44 -9.11 -16.15
CA VAL A 161 -6.03 -9.32 -14.76
C VAL A 161 -5.57 -7.98 -14.20
N MET A 162 -6.10 -7.62 -13.03
CA MET A 162 -5.61 -6.49 -12.25
C MET A 162 -5.19 -6.97 -10.87
N GLU A 163 -4.17 -6.33 -10.33
CA GLU A 163 -3.65 -6.63 -9.00
C GLU A 163 -3.92 -5.46 -8.06
N ILE A 164 -4.22 -5.76 -6.80
CA ILE A 164 -4.22 -4.78 -5.71
C ILE A 164 -3.12 -5.20 -4.75
N VAL A 165 -2.18 -4.31 -4.49
CA VAL A 165 -1.12 -4.50 -3.49
C VAL A 165 -1.48 -3.69 -2.25
N ILE A 166 -1.27 -4.29 -1.08
CA ILE A 166 -1.61 -3.76 0.23
C ILE A 166 -0.36 -3.80 1.11
N ASP A 167 -0.02 -2.66 1.69
CA ASP A 167 0.93 -2.53 2.78
C ASP A 167 0.16 -2.15 4.06
N GLY A 168 0.55 -2.66 5.22
CA GLY A 168 -0.10 -2.37 6.48
C GLY A 168 0.84 -2.37 7.68
N LEU A 169 0.45 -1.67 8.74
CA LEU A 169 1.23 -1.56 9.98
C LEU A 169 1.40 -2.94 10.65
N THR A 170 0.37 -3.78 10.57
CA THR A 170 0.40 -5.15 11.10
C THR A 170 -0.12 -6.17 10.07
N GLU A 171 0.16 -7.45 10.32
CA GLU A 171 -0.43 -8.55 9.55
C GLU A 171 -1.96 -8.56 9.63
N ALA A 172 -2.52 -8.18 10.78
CA ALA A 172 -3.96 -8.08 10.98
C ALA A 172 -4.58 -7.00 10.10
N ASP A 173 -3.92 -5.84 9.96
CA ASP A 173 -4.39 -4.74 9.11
C ASP A 173 -4.40 -5.15 7.63
N VAL A 174 -3.34 -5.80 7.16
CA VAL A 174 -3.27 -6.34 5.79
C VAL A 174 -4.37 -7.38 5.56
N SER A 175 -4.54 -8.30 6.51
CA SER A 175 -5.59 -9.33 6.43
C SER A 175 -7.00 -8.73 6.41
N ALA A 176 -7.24 -7.69 7.22
CA ALA A 176 -8.51 -6.97 7.25
C ALA A 176 -8.79 -6.24 5.93
N ALA A 177 -7.79 -5.59 5.34
CA ALA A 177 -7.92 -4.96 4.02
C ALA A 177 -8.19 -6.00 2.93
N MET A 178 -7.44 -7.10 2.89
CA MET A 178 -7.69 -8.20 1.93
C MET A 178 -9.13 -8.74 2.06
N ARG A 179 -9.61 -8.97 3.28
CA ARG A 179 -11.01 -9.39 3.54
C ARG A 179 -12.01 -8.37 3.00
N ALA A 180 -11.83 -7.08 3.31
CA ALA A 180 -12.72 -6.01 2.85
C ALA A 180 -12.79 -5.94 1.32
N GLY A 181 -11.63 -6.05 0.64
CA GLY A 181 -11.58 -6.08 -0.81
C GLY A 181 -12.26 -7.30 -1.44
N ILE A 182 -12.00 -8.49 -0.89
CA ILE A 182 -12.66 -9.72 -1.34
C ILE A 182 -14.17 -9.60 -1.18
N ALA A 183 -14.64 -9.15 -0.02
CA ALA A 183 -16.07 -8.97 0.25
C ALA A 183 -16.72 -7.98 -0.73
N ALA A 184 -16.05 -6.86 -1.03
CA ALA A 184 -16.53 -5.89 -2.00
C ALA A 184 -16.64 -6.46 -3.42
N ILE A 185 -15.65 -7.27 -3.84
CA ILE A 185 -15.70 -7.94 -5.16
C ILE A 185 -16.84 -8.96 -5.19
N VAL A 186 -16.96 -9.80 -4.16
CA VAL A 186 -18.00 -10.83 -4.07
C VAL A 186 -19.40 -10.20 -4.06
N ALA A 187 -19.59 -9.08 -3.36
CA ALA A 187 -20.87 -8.36 -3.32
C ALA A 187 -21.33 -7.85 -4.70
N ARG A 188 -20.40 -7.59 -5.64
CA ARG A 188 -20.75 -7.24 -7.03
C ARG A 188 -21.29 -8.44 -7.82
N GLY A 189 -21.00 -9.65 -7.36
CA GLY A 189 -21.42 -10.92 -7.97
C GLY A 189 -20.65 -11.26 -9.25
N ALA A 190 -20.60 -12.56 -9.58
CA ALA A 190 -19.90 -13.06 -10.76
C ALA A 190 -20.41 -12.45 -12.08
N ALA A 191 -21.69 -12.04 -12.12
CA ALA A 191 -22.28 -11.37 -13.27
C ALA A 191 -21.61 -10.02 -13.60
N ALA A 192 -21.00 -9.35 -12.61
CA ALA A 192 -20.22 -8.12 -12.79
C ALA A 192 -18.85 -8.34 -13.45
N GLY A 193 -18.48 -9.59 -13.72
CA GLY A 193 -17.40 -9.94 -14.66
C GLY A 193 -16.03 -10.21 -14.04
N VAL A 194 -15.83 -10.03 -12.74
CA VAL A 194 -14.70 -10.63 -12.01
C VAL A 194 -15.06 -12.07 -11.70
N THR A 195 -14.40 -13.02 -12.36
CA THR A 195 -14.75 -14.45 -12.33
C THR A 195 -13.92 -15.23 -11.32
N ARG A 196 -12.73 -14.74 -10.99
CA ARG A 196 -11.85 -15.39 -10.01
C ARG A 196 -11.00 -14.37 -9.25
N ILE A 197 -10.86 -14.60 -7.96
CA ILE A 197 -9.90 -13.92 -7.10
C ILE A 197 -8.75 -14.90 -6.83
N SER A 198 -7.51 -14.43 -7.00
CA SER A 198 -6.30 -15.18 -6.67
C SER A 198 -5.35 -14.27 -5.88
N ALA A 199 -4.14 -14.77 -5.58
CA ALA A 199 -3.08 -14.00 -4.96
C ALA A 199 -1.73 -14.42 -5.54
N GLY A 200 -0.90 -13.43 -5.86
CA GLY A 200 0.49 -13.61 -6.22
C GLY A 200 1.31 -14.08 -5.02
N ASN A 201 2.14 -15.10 -5.24
CA ASN A 201 3.09 -15.60 -4.26
C ASN A 201 4.39 -16.00 -4.96
N TYR A 202 5.44 -16.17 -4.16
CA TYR A 202 6.77 -16.52 -4.65
C TYR A 202 7.23 -17.87 -4.10
N GLY A 203 6.32 -18.85 -4.06
CA GLY A 203 6.58 -20.21 -3.59
C GLY A 203 6.89 -20.32 -2.11
N GLY A 204 6.50 -19.34 -1.29
CA GLY A 204 6.71 -19.32 0.17
C GLY A 204 8.15 -19.05 0.62
N LYS A 205 9.07 -18.72 -0.29
CA LYS A 205 10.52 -18.63 -0.01
C LYS A 205 11.06 -17.21 0.20
N LEU A 206 10.28 -16.18 -0.13
CA LEU A 206 10.73 -14.78 -0.08
C LEU A 206 10.16 -13.99 1.10
N GLY A 207 8.84 -14.07 1.32
CA GLY A 207 8.16 -13.30 2.36
C GLY A 207 7.88 -14.14 3.61
N PRO A 208 8.01 -13.57 4.82
CA PRO A 208 7.70 -14.27 6.07
C PRO A 208 6.19 -14.34 6.38
N PHE A 209 5.36 -13.52 5.71
CA PHE A 209 3.91 -13.46 5.92
C PHE A 209 3.15 -14.13 4.78
N HIS A 210 2.26 -15.08 5.10
CA HIS A 210 1.46 -15.83 4.12
C HIS A 210 -0.03 -15.63 4.39
N PHE A 211 -0.69 -14.87 3.50
CA PHE A 211 -2.12 -14.58 3.60
C PHE A 211 -2.94 -15.58 2.79
N HIS A 212 -3.39 -16.66 3.43
CA HIS A 212 -4.18 -17.69 2.77
C HIS A 212 -5.63 -17.25 2.55
N LEU A 213 -6.04 -17.07 1.30
CA LEU A 213 -7.37 -16.53 0.95
C LEU A 213 -8.54 -17.32 1.56
N HIS A 214 -8.46 -18.65 1.57
CA HIS A 214 -9.50 -19.52 2.15
C HIS A 214 -9.65 -19.32 3.66
N THR A 215 -8.55 -19.04 4.37
CA THR A 215 -8.57 -18.71 5.80
C THR A 215 -9.15 -17.30 6.03
N LEU A 216 -8.89 -16.36 5.11
CA LEU A 216 -9.38 -14.99 5.24
C LEU A 216 -10.92 -14.91 5.15
N ILE A 217 -11.54 -15.71 4.28
CA ILE A 217 -12.99 -15.69 4.04
C ILE A 217 -13.79 -16.60 5.00
N GLY A 218 -13.12 -17.52 5.71
CA GLY A 218 -13.75 -18.50 6.59
C GLY A 218 -14.42 -19.67 5.84
N GLU A 219 -14.62 -20.80 6.52
CA GLU A 219 -15.38 -21.93 5.98
C GLU A 219 -16.88 -21.55 5.94
N GLY A 220 -17.44 -21.38 4.73
CA GLY A 220 -18.86 -21.09 4.52
C GLY A 220 -19.18 -19.97 3.51
N ALA A 221 -18.16 -19.31 2.95
CA ALA A 221 -18.31 -18.26 1.94
C ALA A 221 -18.13 -18.74 0.48
N ALA A 222 -18.12 -20.06 0.26
CA ALA A 222 -17.95 -20.70 -1.05
C ALA A 222 -19.31 -21.10 -1.65
#